data_AF-A0A5C5ZWQ7-F1
#
_entry.id   AF-A0A5C5ZWQ7-F1
#
_cell.length_a   1.000
_cell.length_b   1.000
_cell.length_c   1.000
_cell.angle_alpha   90.00
_cell.angle_beta   90.00
_cell.angle_gamma   90.00
#
_symmetry.space_group_name_H-M   'P 1'
#
loop_
_entity.id
_entity.type
_entity.pdbx_description
1 polymer ?
#
loop_
_entity_poly.entity_id
_entity_poly.type
_entity_poly.pdbx_seq_one_letter_code
_entity_poly.pdbx_strand_id
1 'polypeptide(L)'
;MAKKKSAAQHVDAPEAAPPRVKVDAENPKLSKAMLERLLWLNMQRRTLESETRKLRTEEDQLRDVAFAWLEERGVKSVKKFGIRVGQKIGRAYVAWQKAFIAECGSEAADKLAASAPKSVSLEIVREA
;
A
#
# COMPACT_ATOMS: atom_id res chain seq x y z
N MET A 1 -14.43 -35.24 -16.14
CA MET A 1 -13.19 -34.45 -16.28
C MET A 1 -13.46 -33.24 -17.15
N ALA A 2 -13.66 -32.05 -16.56
CA ALA A 2 -13.95 -30.83 -17.31
C ALA A 2 -12.67 -30.00 -17.48
N LYS A 3 -12.18 -29.90 -18.73
CA LYS A 3 -11.03 -29.06 -19.10
C LYS A 3 -11.43 -27.58 -18.98
N LYS A 4 -11.01 -26.91 -17.91
CA LYS A 4 -11.00 -25.44 -17.83
C LYS A 4 -9.92 -24.92 -18.78
N LYS A 5 -10.33 -24.38 -19.93
CA LYS A 5 -9.46 -23.56 -20.79
C LYS A 5 -9.18 -22.25 -20.05
N SER A 6 -7.96 -22.08 -19.55
CA SER A 6 -7.47 -20.78 -19.11
C SER A 6 -7.30 -19.91 -20.34
N ALA A 7 -8.19 -18.94 -20.53
CA ALA A 7 -7.98 -17.85 -21.47
C ALA A 7 -6.76 -17.06 -20.97
N ALA A 8 -5.61 -17.31 -21.58
CA ALA A 8 -4.45 -16.45 -21.46
C ALA A 8 -4.89 -15.06 -21.95
N GLN A 9 -4.97 -14.12 -21.01
CA GLN A 9 -5.11 -12.71 -21.34
C GLN A 9 -3.84 -12.32 -22.09
N HIS A 10 -4.00 -12.11 -23.40
CA HIS A 10 -3.04 -11.37 -24.20
C HIS A 10 -2.78 -10.04 -23.50
N VAL A 11 -1.57 -9.87 -22.97
CA VAL A 11 -1.08 -8.56 -22.57
C VAL A 11 -0.65 -7.90 -23.86
N ASP A 12 -1.60 -7.26 -24.54
CA ASP A 12 -1.30 -6.44 -25.70
C ASP A 12 -0.25 -5.39 -25.31
N ALA A 13 0.71 -5.17 -26.20
CA ALA A 13 1.74 -4.17 -26.06
C ALA A 13 1.12 -2.80 -25.70
N PRO A 14 1.79 -1.96 -24.91
CA PRO A 14 1.22 -0.68 -24.48
C PRO A 14 0.83 0.15 -25.70
N GLU A 15 -0.48 0.27 -25.92
CA GLU A 15 -1.06 1.13 -26.95
C GLU A 15 -0.44 2.52 -26.81
N ALA A 16 0.17 3.00 -27.90
CA ALA A 16 0.92 4.26 -27.90
C ALA A 16 0.07 5.37 -27.29
N ALA A 17 0.65 6.10 -26.33
CA ALA A 17 -0.10 7.09 -25.56
C ALA A 17 -0.73 8.15 -26.48
N PRO A 18 -2.06 8.38 -26.46
CA PRO A 18 -2.68 9.43 -27.24
C PRO A 18 -2.13 10.80 -26.82
N PRO A 19 -2.07 11.78 -27.73
CA PRO A 19 -1.44 13.07 -27.47
C PRO A 19 -2.07 13.79 -26.27
N ARG A 20 -1.27 14.60 -25.56
CA ARG A 20 -1.79 15.43 -24.48
C ARG A 20 -2.70 16.51 -25.06
N VAL A 21 -3.91 16.63 -24.51
CA VAL A 21 -4.90 17.62 -24.95
C VAL A 21 -4.90 18.78 -23.96
N LYS A 22 -4.90 20.03 -24.45
CA LYS A 22 -5.07 21.23 -23.61
C LYS A 22 -6.53 21.30 -23.17
N VAL A 23 -6.76 21.62 -21.89
CA VAL A 23 -8.10 21.71 -21.31
C VAL A 23 -8.36 23.18 -20.97
N ASP A 24 -9.33 23.78 -21.64
CA ASP A 24 -9.78 25.14 -21.33
C ASP A 24 -10.88 25.07 -20.27
N ALA A 25 -10.55 25.48 -19.04
CA ALA A 25 -11.47 25.37 -17.90
C ALA A 25 -12.68 26.33 -18.01
N GLU A 26 -12.54 27.43 -18.74
CA GLU A 26 -13.56 28.48 -18.86
C GLU A 26 -14.64 28.18 -19.90
N ASN A 27 -14.36 27.27 -20.85
CA ASN A 27 -15.35 26.87 -21.87
C ASN A 27 -15.18 25.39 -22.26
N PRO A 28 -15.69 24.47 -21.43
CA PRO A 28 -15.43 23.04 -21.58
C PRO A 28 -16.17 22.49 -22.81
N LYS A 29 -15.46 22.34 -23.93
CA LYS A 29 -15.95 21.58 -25.09
C LYS A 29 -15.37 20.19 -25.10
N LEU A 30 -16.25 19.19 -25.02
CA LEU A 30 -15.88 17.78 -25.05
C LEU A 30 -15.45 17.39 -26.47
N SER A 31 -14.17 17.09 -26.67
CA SER A 31 -13.66 16.60 -27.95
C SER A 31 -13.40 15.09 -27.93
N LYS A 32 -13.45 14.44 -29.09
CA LYS A 32 -13.11 13.02 -29.24
C LYS A 32 -11.72 12.71 -28.70
N ALA A 33 -10.73 13.56 -28.98
CA ALA A 33 -9.37 13.42 -28.46
C ALA A 33 -9.29 13.48 -26.92
N MET A 34 -10.12 14.31 -26.28
CA MET A 34 -10.21 14.34 -24.81
C MET A 34 -10.77 13.04 -24.25
N LEU A 35 -11.80 12.48 -24.89
CA LEU A 35 -12.41 11.22 -24.47
C LEU A 35 -11.46 10.03 -24.66
N GLU A 36 -10.75 9.95 -25.78
CA GLU A 36 -9.73 8.93 -26.03
C GLU A 36 -8.59 9.02 -25.03
N ARG A 37 -8.13 10.24 -24.72
CA ARG A 37 -7.09 10.46 -23.70
C ARG A 37 -7.58 10.08 -22.31
N LEU A 38 -8.82 10.41 -21.95
CA LEU A 38 -9.42 10.07 -20.66
C LEU A 38 -9.60 8.56 -20.51
N LEU A 39 -10.04 7.87 -21.58
CA LEU A 39 -10.16 6.41 -21.61
C LEU A 39 -8.80 5.76 -21.39
N TRP A 40 -7.77 6.19 -22.12
CA TRP A 40 -6.41 5.69 -21.96
C TRP A 40 -5.88 5.92 -20.54
N LEU A 41 -6.09 7.11 -19.97
CA LEU A 41 -5.69 7.42 -18.58
C LEU A 41 -6.40 6.52 -17.56
N ASN A 42 -7.69 6.26 -17.75
CA ASN A 42 -8.45 5.35 -16.88
C ASN A 42 -7.94 3.90 -16.98
N MET A 43 -7.57 3.44 -18.17
CA MET A 43 -6.98 2.11 -18.36
C MET A 43 -5.63 2.02 -17.66
N GLN A 44 -4.73 2.99 -17.88
CA GLN A 44 -3.43 3.04 -17.22
C GLN A 44 -3.56 3.09 -15.70
N ARG A 45 -4.50 3.90 -15.17
CA ARG A 45 -4.77 3.96 -13.73
C ARG A 45 -5.18 2.60 -13.19
N ARG A 46 -6.08 1.87 -13.85
CA ARG A 46 -6.52 0.53 -13.43
C ARG A 46 -5.38 -0.48 -13.45
N THR A 47 -4.51 -0.43 -14.47
CA THR A 47 -3.33 -1.28 -14.54
C THR A 47 -2.38 -1.01 -13.37
N LEU A 48 -2.03 0.25 -13.14
CA LEU A 48 -1.17 0.66 -12.02
C LEU A 48 -1.79 0.32 -10.66
N GLU A 49 -3.09 0.50 -10.49
CA GLU A 49 -3.80 0.08 -9.27
C GLU A 49 -3.71 -1.43 -9.05
N SER A 50 -3.85 -2.24 -10.12
CA SER A 50 -3.69 -3.69 -10.04
C SER A 50 -2.26 -4.10 -9.67
N GLU A 51 -1.26 -3.49 -10.32
CA GLU A 51 0.16 -3.72 -10.03
C GLU A 51 0.50 -3.31 -8.60
N THR A 52 0.02 -2.15 -8.15
CA THR A 52 0.20 -1.68 -6.78
C THR A 52 -0.40 -2.65 -5.77
N ARG A 53 -1.59 -3.22 -6.06
CA ARG A 53 -2.19 -4.25 -5.20
C ARG A 53 -1.35 -5.52 -5.16
N LYS A 54 -0.83 -5.98 -6.29
CA LYS A 54 0.05 -7.17 -6.35
C LYS A 54 1.33 -6.94 -5.54
N LEU A 55 2.01 -5.81 -5.76
CA LEU A 55 3.21 -5.44 -5.01
C LEU A 55 2.94 -5.35 -3.50
N ARG A 56 1.79 -4.79 -3.10
CA ARG A 56 1.40 -4.73 -1.70
C ARG A 56 1.18 -6.11 -1.10
N THR A 57 0.52 -7.02 -1.81
CA THR A 57 0.34 -8.40 -1.35
C THR A 57 1.68 -9.12 -1.21
N GLU A 58 2.59 -8.94 -2.17
CA GLU A 58 3.94 -9.50 -2.11
C GLU A 58 4.74 -8.91 -0.92
N GLU A 59 4.66 -7.60 -0.70
CA GLU A 59 5.26 -6.92 0.44
C GLU A 59 4.75 -7.50 1.77
N ASP A 60 3.43 -7.60 1.94
CA ASP A 60 2.80 -8.13 3.16
C ASP A 60 3.27 -9.59 3.42
N GLN A 61 3.31 -10.44 2.39
CA GLN A 61 3.82 -11.81 2.50
C GLN A 61 5.29 -11.86 2.93
N LEU A 62 6.15 -11.02 2.34
CA LEU A 62 7.56 -10.97 2.70
C LEU A 62 7.78 -10.44 4.12
N ARG A 63 6.94 -9.48 4.56
CA ARG A 63 6.95 -8.99 5.94
C ARG A 63 6.58 -10.09 6.92
N ASP A 64 5.53 -10.87 6.64
CA ASP A 64 5.12 -11.99 7.50
C ASP A 64 6.24 -13.04 7.62
N VAL A 65 6.90 -13.38 6.51
CA VAL A 65 8.06 -14.30 6.52
C VAL A 65 9.22 -13.75 7.34
N ALA A 66 9.58 -12.48 7.14
CA ALA A 66 10.67 -11.85 7.89
C ALA A 66 10.36 -11.75 9.38
N PHE A 67 9.11 -11.48 9.73
CA PHE A 67 8.65 -11.43 11.12
C PHE A 67 8.72 -12.80 11.78
N ALA A 68 8.14 -13.83 11.16
CA ALA A 68 8.19 -15.21 11.64
C ALA A 68 9.63 -15.71 11.81
N TRP A 69 10.52 -15.37 10.88
CA TRP A 69 11.95 -15.74 10.97
C TRP A 69 12.65 -15.09 12.17
N LEU A 70 12.34 -13.83 12.47
CA LEU A 70 12.88 -13.13 13.65
C LEU A 70 12.34 -13.74 14.95
N GLU A 71 11.05 -14.09 14.98
CA GLU A 71 10.41 -14.75 16.12
C GLU A 71 10.97 -16.15 16.39
N GLU A 72 11.08 -16.99 15.35
CA GLU A 72 11.64 -18.35 15.44
C GLU A 72 13.06 -18.35 16.05
N ARG A 73 13.83 -17.31 15.74
CA ARG A 73 15.21 -17.14 16.23
C ARG A 73 15.30 -16.35 17.54
N GLY A 74 14.19 -15.82 18.04
CA GLY A 74 14.17 -15.01 19.26
C GLY A 74 15.01 -13.72 19.17
N VAL A 75 15.27 -13.21 17.95
CA VAL A 75 16.09 -12.01 17.73
C VAL A 75 15.23 -10.83 17.34
N LYS A 76 15.50 -9.66 17.95
CA LYS A 76 14.76 -8.43 17.64
C LYS A 76 15.23 -7.75 16.36
N SER A 77 16.44 -8.03 15.90
CA SER A 77 16.96 -7.50 14.64
C SER A 77 18.05 -8.40 14.05
N VAL A 78 18.22 -8.32 12.73
CA VAL A 78 19.26 -9.01 11.98
C VAL A 78 19.79 -8.10 10.86
N LYS A 79 21.08 -8.23 10.56
CA LYS A 79 21.70 -7.62 9.37
C LYS A 79 22.15 -8.73 8.42
N LYS A 80 21.66 -8.70 7.17
CA LYS A 80 22.08 -9.61 6.09
C LYS A 80 22.03 -8.89 4.75
N PHE A 81 22.98 -9.19 3.87
CA PHE A 81 23.01 -8.66 2.50
C PHE A 81 22.98 -7.12 2.41
N GLY A 82 23.60 -6.40 3.37
CA GLY A 82 23.56 -4.94 3.43
C GLY A 82 22.22 -4.35 3.87
N ILE A 83 21.28 -5.18 4.34
CA ILE A 83 19.96 -4.77 4.81
C ILE A 83 19.85 -5.13 6.29
N ARG A 84 19.41 -4.16 7.11
CA ARG A 84 19.00 -4.39 8.49
C ARG A 84 17.48 -4.56 8.52
N VAL A 85 17.03 -5.66 9.14
CA VAL A 85 15.62 -5.91 9.45
C VAL A 85 15.48 -5.95 10.97
N GLY A 86 14.60 -5.13 11.53
CA GLY A 86 14.35 -5.05 12.96
C GLY A 86 12.87 -4.98 13.30
N GLN A 87 12.49 -5.49 14.46
CA GLN A 87 11.19 -5.26 15.05
C GLN A 87 11.20 -3.94 15.80
N LYS A 88 10.45 -2.97 15.30
CA LYS A 88 10.18 -1.70 15.96
C LYS A 88 8.90 -1.83 16.78
N ILE A 89 9.04 -1.63 18.08
CA ILE A 89 7.91 -1.67 19.00
C ILE A 89 7.35 -0.24 19.10
N GLY A 90 6.19 -0.02 18.49
CA GLY A 90 5.41 1.21 18.58
C GLY A 90 4.27 1.11 19.59
N ARG A 91 3.59 2.23 19.81
CA ARG A 91 2.26 2.22 20.45
C ARG A 91 1.22 1.98 19.36
N ALA A 92 0.28 1.07 19.60
CA ALA A 92 -0.84 0.90 18.69
C ALA A 92 -1.66 2.21 18.66
N TYR A 93 -1.92 2.76 17.47
CA TYR A 93 -2.82 3.89 17.34
C TYR A 93 -4.25 3.41 17.51
N VAL A 94 -4.96 4.01 18.47
CA VAL A 94 -6.32 3.58 18.78
C VAL A 94 -7.32 4.44 18.02
N ALA A 95 -8.08 3.85 17.09
CA ALA A 95 -8.93 4.59 16.16
C ALA A 95 -9.96 5.50 16.85
N TRP A 96 -10.43 5.13 18.04
CA TRP A 96 -11.40 5.90 18.83
C TRP A 96 -10.78 7.04 19.65
N GLN A 97 -9.44 7.15 19.72
CA GLN A 97 -8.75 8.06 20.63
C GLN A 97 -9.23 9.52 20.50
N LYS A 98 -9.45 10.01 19.27
CA LYS A 98 -9.93 11.39 19.05
C LYS A 98 -11.35 11.62 19.56
N ALA A 99 -12.25 10.67 19.34
CA ALA A 99 -13.63 10.75 19.81
C ALA A 99 -13.68 10.69 21.34
N PHE A 100 -12.88 9.82 21.95
CA PHE A 100 -12.81 9.68 23.40
C PHE A 100 -12.14 10.87 24.09
N ILE A 101 -11.11 11.50 23.49
CA ILE A 101 -10.54 12.75 24.00
C ILE A 101 -11.61 13.85 24.05
N ALA A 102 -12.48 13.92 23.04
CA ALA A 102 -13.54 14.93 23.00
C ALA A 102 -14.60 14.74 24.09
N GLU A 103 -14.81 13.50 24.56
CA GLU A 103 -15.89 13.15 25.49
C GLU A 103 -15.41 12.96 26.94
N CYS A 104 -14.21 12.39 27.14
CA CYS A 104 -13.66 12.05 28.46
C CYS A 104 -12.43 12.88 28.86
N GLY A 105 -11.92 13.73 27.96
CA GLY A 105 -10.72 14.56 28.18
C GLY A 105 -9.40 13.84 27.91
N SER A 106 -8.34 14.63 27.70
CA SER A 106 -7.01 14.13 27.31
C SER A 106 -6.35 13.24 28.35
N GLU A 107 -6.49 13.56 29.65
CA GLU A 107 -5.85 12.78 30.72
C GLU A 107 -6.37 11.33 30.82
N ALA A 108 -7.68 11.12 30.61
CA ALA A 108 -8.28 9.79 30.63
C ALA A 108 -7.86 8.99 29.38
N ALA A 109 -7.79 9.67 28.23
CA ALA A 109 -7.33 9.08 26.98
C ALA A 109 -5.86 8.64 27.05
N ASP A 110 -4.99 9.43 27.69
CA ASP A 110 -3.57 9.11 27.83
C ASP A 110 -3.33 7.92 28.76
N LYS A 111 -4.11 7.79 29.85
CA LYS A 111 -4.06 6.62 30.72
C LYS A 111 -4.47 5.35 29.98
N LEU A 112 -5.51 5.41 29.15
CA LEU A 112 -5.95 4.26 28.36
C LEU A 112 -4.99 3.95 27.18
N ALA A 113 -4.39 4.98 26.59
CA ALA A 113 -3.39 4.81 25.55
C ALA A 113 -2.07 4.23 26.12
N ALA A 114 -1.75 4.52 27.38
CA ALA A 114 -0.60 3.94 28.07
C ALA A 114 -0.79 2.45 28.39
N SER A 115 -2.02 2.00 28.62
CA SER A 115 -2.36 0.58 28.81
C SER A 115 -2.61 -0.19 27.50
N ALA A 116 -2.62 0.50 26.36
CA ALA A 116 -2.85 -0.11 25.07
C ALA A 116 -1.72 -1.10 24.69
N PRO A 117 -2.05 -2.20 23.98
CA PRO A 117 -1.05 -3.15 23.53
C PRO A 117 -0.04 -2.47 22.60
N LYS A 118 1.23 -2.84 22.75
CA LYS A 118 2.29 -2.35 21.88
C LYS A 118 2.13 -2.97 20.49
N SER A 119 2.21 -2.15 19.44
CA SER A 119 2.28 -2.66 18.08
C SER A 119 3.72 -3.01 17.75
N VAL A 120 3.94 -4.14 17.08
CA VAL A 120 5.25 -4.48 16.54
C VAL A 120 5.19 -4.31 15.03
N SER A 121 6.09 -3.49 14.49
CA SER A 121 6.22 -3.29 13.04
C SER A 121 7.64 -3.63 12.60
N LEU A 122 7.80 -4.08 11.35
CA LEU A 122 9.12 -4.30 10.78
C LEU A 122 9.69 -2.99 10.25
N GLU A 123 10.92 -2.70 10.67
CA GLU A 123 11.79 -1.66 10.14
C GLU A 123 12.85 -2.31 9.25
N ILE A 124 12.87 -1.93 7.98
CA ILE A 124 13.80 -2.45 6.96
C ILE A 124 14.61 -1.26 6.45
N VAL A 125 15.92 -1.27 6.71
CA VAL A 125 16.82 -0.17 6.34
C VAL A 125 17.98 -0.72 5.53
N ARG A 126 18.27 -0.10 4.39
CA ARG A 126 19.50 -0.36 3.63
C ARG A 126 20.64 0.38 4.31
N GLU A 127 21.66 -0.33 4.75
CA GLU A 127 22.88 0.30 5.26
C GLU A 127 23.88 0.43 4.13
N ALA A 128 24.45 1.63 4.00
CA ALA A 128 25.57 1.93 3.10
C ALA A 128 26.86 1.27 3.61
#